data_AF-A0A0R1U315-F1
#
_entry.id   AF-A0A0R1U315-F1
#
_cell.length_a   1.000
_cell.length_b   1.000
_cell.length_c   1.000
_cell.angle_alpha   90.00
_cell.angle_beta   90.00
_cell.angle_gamma   90.00
#
_symmetry.space_group_name_H-M   'P 1'
#
loop_
_entity.id
_entity.type
_entity.pdbx_description
1 polymer ?
#
loop_
_entity_poly.entity_id
_entity_poly.type
_entity_poly.pdbx_seq_one_letter_code
_entity_poly.pdbx_strand_id
1 'polypeptide(L)' 'MKAWKISGLIWIILFVITAIFIMVRKVDGAGVVQTTEIKLVTLGILAICAVLVAIPYIIWYIYLKRK' A
#
# COMPACT_ATOMS: atom_id res chain seq x y z
N MET A 1 1.84 10.04 -19.67
CA MET A 1 0.45 9.78 -19.21
C MET A 1 0.13 8.29 -19.02
N LYS A 2 0.30 7.41 -20.02
CA LYS A 2 -0.01 5.96 -19.86
C LYS A 2 0.85 5.29 -18.78
N ALA A 3 2.17 5.48 -18.82
CA ALA A 3 3.10 4.93 -17.82
C ALA A 3 2.79 5.38 -16.38
N TRP A 4 2.36 6.62 -16.18
CA TRP A 4 1.97 7.14 -14.85
C TRP A 4 0.71 6.45 -14.31
N LYS A 5 -0.30 6.22 -15.16
CA LYS A 5 -1.50 5.46 -14.77
C LYS A 5 -1.16 4.00 -14.46
N ILE A 6 -0.30 3.38 -15.28
CA ILE A 6 0.15 2.00 -15.10
C ILE A 6 0.94 1.87 -13.79
N SER A 7 1.86 2.79 -13.48
CA SER A 7 2.62 2.74 -12.23
C SER A 7 1.71 2.90 -11.01
N GLY A 8 0.70 3.78 -11.08
CA GLY A 8 -0.32 3.89 -10.02
C GLY A 8 -1.11 2.60 -9.81
N LEU A 9 -1.50 1.92 -10.90
CA LEU A 9 -2.17 0.63 -10.80
C LEU A 9 -1.28 -0.45 -10.18
N ILE A 10 0.00 -0.50 -10.56
CA ILE A 10 0.99 -1.42 -9.97
C ILE A 10 1.11 -1.17 -8.46
N TRP A 11 1.18 0.09 -8.03
CA TRP A 11 1.24 0.44 -6.61
C TRP A 11 0.01 -0.04 -5.83
N ILE A 12 -1.20 0.11 -6.39
CA ILE A 12 -2.43 -0.39 -5.77
C ILE A 12 -2.38 -1.91 -5.63
N ILE A 13 -1.96 -2.62 -6.67
CA ILE A 13 -1.85 -4.08 -6.66
C ILE A 13 -0.85 -4.54 -5.59
N LEU A 14 0.33 -3.91 -5.53
CA LEU A 14 1.35 -4.23 -4.53
C LEU A 14 0.85 -3.99 -3.10
N PHE A 15 0.13 -2.89 -2.88
CA PHE A 15 -0.47 -2.59 -1.58
C PHE A 15 -1.47 -3.68 -1.16
N VAL A 16 -2.40 -4.05 -2.04
CA VAL A 16 -3.42 -5.07 -1.76
C VAL A 16 -2.79 -6.43 -1.48
N ILE A 17 -1.85 -6.87 -2.33
CA ILE A 17 -1.15 -8.15 -2.14
C ILE A 17 -0.42 -8.18 -0.79
N THR A 18 0.26 -7.09 -0.45
CA THR A 18 1.02 -7.00 0.81
C THR A 18 0.08 -6.97 2.02
N ALA A 19 -1.05 -6.27 1.93
CA ALA A 19 -2.06 -6.26 2.98
C ALA A 19 -2.65 -7.65 3.24
N ILE A 20 -2.98 -8.38 2.17
CA ILE A 20 -3.46 -9.77 2.27
C ILE A 20 -2.38 -10.66 2.89
N PHE A 21 -1.13 -10.53 2.44
CA PHE A 21 0.00 -11.28 2.99
C PHE A 21 0.18 -11.07 4.50
N ILE A 22 0.08 -9.82 4.97
CA ILE A 22 0.15 -9.49 6.42
C ILE A 22 -0.98 -10.19 7.20
N MET A 23 -2.18 -10.26 6.63
CA MET A 23 -3.31 -10.89 7.32
C MET A 23 -3.21 -12.41 7.38
N VAL A 24 -2.68 -13.04 6.33
CA VAL A 24 -2.62 -14.51 6.22
C VAL A 24 -1.38 -15.09 6.90
N ARG A 25 -0.27 -14.34 7.01
CA ARG A 25 0.96 -14.85 7.65
C ARG A 25 0.75 -15.21 9.12
N LYS A 26 1.37 -16.31 9.57
CA LYS A 26 1.34 -16.76 10.97
C LYS A 26 2.54 -16.29 11.78
N VAL A 27 3.68 -16.13 11.11
CA VAL A 27 4.98 -15.78 11.69
C VAL A 27 5.63 -14.72 10.81
N ASP A 28 6.42 -13.82 11.38
CA ASP A 28 7.22 -12.86 10.62
C ASP A 28 8.64 -13.35 10.32
N GLY A 29 9.45 -12.49 9.68
CA GLY A 29 10.84 -12.80 9.34
C GLY A 29 11.77 -12.97 10.55
N ALA A 30 11.33 -12.59 11.76
CA ALA A 30 12.08 -12.79 12.99
C ALA A 30 11.62 -14.03 13.77
N GLY A 31 10.64 -14.79 13.26
CA GLY A 31 10.09 -15.95 13.96
C GLY A 31 8.99 -15.59 14.98
N VAL A 32 8.52 -14.35 15.03
CA VAL A 32 7.49 -13.90 15.99
C VAL A 32 6.10 -14.22 15.47
N VAL A 33 5.31 -14.90 16.31
CA VAL A 33 3.92 -15.23 16.02
C VAL A 33 3.08 -13.96 15.91
N GLN A 34 2.35 -13.84 14.81
CA GLN A 34 1.57 -12.65 14.47
C GLN A 34 0.17 -12.72 15.09
N THR A 35 -0.01 -12.02 16.22
CA THR A 35 -1.34 -11.80 16.81
C THR A 35 -2.17 -10.85 15.94
N THR A 36 -3.49 -10.83 16.14
CA THR A 36 -4.39 -9.91 15.43
C THR A 36 -3.99 -8.45 15.64
N GLU A 37 -3.59 -8.08 16.85
CA GLU A 37 -3.14 -6.71 17.18
C GLU A 37 -1.88 -6.31 16.39
N ILE A 38 -0.87 -7.17 16.35
CA ILE A 38 0.38 -6.91 15.61
C ILE A 38 0.09 -6.79 14.11
N LYS A 39 -0.81 -7.61 13.57
CA LYS A 39 -1.23 -7.52 12.16
C LYS A 39 -1.91 -6.20 11.85
N LEU A 40 -2.80 -5.73 12.72
CA LEU A 40 -3.49 -4.45 12.54
C LEU A 40 -2.52 -3.26 12.63
N VAL A 41 -1.57 -3.29 13.57
CA VAL A 41 -0.50 -2.26 13.63
C VAL A 41 0.34 -2.27 12.36
N THR A 42 0.75 -3.45 11.89
CA THR A 42 1.53 -3.58 10.65
C THR A 42 0.74 -3.07 9.43
N LEU A 43 -0.56 -3.36 9.36
CA LEU A 43 -1.45 -2.80 8.33
C LEU A 43 -1.58 -1.29 8.43
N GLY A 44 -1.65 -0.73 9.64
CA GLY A 44 -1.68 0.71 9.85
C GLY A 44 -0.41 1.40 9.32
N ILE A 45 0.75 0.82 9.57
CA ILE A 45 2.04 1.29 9.03
C ILE A 45 2.03 1.22 7.50
N LEU A 46 1.58 0.09 6.93
CA LEU A 46 1.47 -0.06 5.47
C LEU A 46 0.53 1.00 4.87
N ALA A 47 -0.59 1.31 5.53
CA ALA A 47 -1.56 2.32 5.09
C ALA A 47 -0.94 3.72 5.10
N ILE A 48 -0.17 4.09 6.12
CA ILE A 48 0.55 5.37 6.17
C ILE A 48 1.51 5.49 4.98
N CYS A 49 2.31 4.45 4.71
CA CYS A 49 3.20 4.42 3.56
C CYS A 49 2.44 4.56 2.23
N ALA A 50 1.30 3.88 2.09
CA ALA A 50 0.46 3.97 0.91
C ALA A 50 -0.10 5.38 0.69
N VAL A 51 -0.50 6.08 1.75
CA VAL A 51 -0.95 7.48 1.67
C VAL A 51 0.17 8.38 1.17
N LEU A 52 1.39 8.24 1.68
CA LEU A 52 2.54 9.02 1.22
C LEU A 52 2.80 8.84 -0.28
N VAL A 53 2.71 7.61 -0.78
CA VAL A 53 2.84 7.30 -2.21
C VAL A 53 1.63 7.81 -3.01
N ALA A 54 0.43 7.79 -2.46
CA ALA A 54 -0.79 8.24 -3.14
C ALA A 54 -0.84 9.75 -3.37
N ILE A 55 -0.22 10.57 -2.50
CA ILE A 55 -0.25 12.04 -2.58
C ILE A 55 0.17 12.56 -3.97
N PRO A 56 1.33 12.19 -4.55
CA PRO A 56 1.71 12.59 -5.90
C PRO A 56 0.69 12.21 -6.99
N TYR A 57 0.08 11.02 -6.89
CA TYR A 57 -0.94 10.57 -7.83
C TYR A 57 -2.23 11.40 -7.72
N ILE A 58 -2.63 11.76 -6.50
CA ILE A 58 -3.79 12.62 -6.23
C ILE A 58 -3.54 14.03 -6.75
N ILE A 59 -2.37 14.63 -6.46
CA ILE A 59 -1.98 15.94 -6.98
C ILE A 59 -2.02 15.93 -8.52
N TRP A 60 -1.39 14.93 -9.14
CA TRP A 60 -1.43 14.80 -10.60
C TRP A 60 -2.86 14.68 -11.14
N TYR A 61 -3.72 13.91 -10.48
CA TYR A 61 -5.11 13.73 -10.89
C TYR A 61 -5.91 15.03 -10.83
N ILE A 62 -5.72 15.84 -9.79
CA ILE A 62 -6.44 17.10 -9.56
C ILE A 62 -5.96 18.19 -10.53
N TYR A 63 -4.64 18.35 -10.69
CA TYR A 63 -4.06 19.50 -11.38
C TYR A 63 -3.71 19.23 -12.84
N LEU A 64 -3.23 18.03 -13.17
CA LEU A 64 -2.65 17.74 -14.49
C LEU A 64 -3.61 17.05 -15.46
N LYS A 65 -4.76 16.56 -14.96
CA LYS A 65 -5.80 15.94 -15.79
C LYS A 65 -6.73 16.96 -16.48
N ARG A 66 -6.54 18.26 -16.22
CA ARG A 66 -7.34 19.37 -16.80
C ARG A 66 -6.75 19.98 -18.09
N LYS A 67 -5.68 19.41 -18.62
CA LYS A 67 -5.15 19.70 -19.97
C LYS A 67 -5.17 18.42 -20.80
#